data_AF-A0A067CXY6-F1
#
_entry.id   AF-A0A067CXY6-F1
#
_cell.length_a   1.000
_cell.length_b   1.000
_cell.length_c   1.000
_cell.angle_alpha   90.00
_cell.angle_beta   90.00
_cell.angle_gamma   90.00
#
_symmetry.space_group_name_H-M   'P 1'
#
loop_
_entity.id
_entity.type
_entity.pdbx_description
1 polymer ?
#
loop_
_entity_poly.entity_id
_entity_poly.type
_entity_poly.pdbx_seq_one_letter_code
_entity_poly.pdbx_strand_id
1 'polypeptide(L)'
;MDQEQRGKKLYSYPILKLHEIVASLRSLNIAFVEDDLRSCQPDALRKILEEFIRNTMGIGRDEMSQPALVGLSELTVQLHSGSVGEITYFRTISRLLATAGLRDFRWDDVYKPTLKRYRRILSALINFTRFRYERWARVGQNEDKLVRIRAERQTAEEENATLRRQLVDLQSEQSAEAEALQNAMDESSALEDEIYTLNKRQAVVRHENTGLKAQCSHLRDEYASLRIDISEAKASVNKLESKIVNSPARFKSVPSDRTNVLSPRTI
;
A
#
# COMPACT_ATOMS: atom_id res chain seq x y z
N MET A 1 -53.80 9.84 -68.61
CA MET A 1 -53.46 10.43 -67.30
C MET A 1 -52.54 9.44 -66.65
N ASP A 2 -51.23 9.71 -66.63
CA ASP A 2 -50.24 9.13 -65.71
C ASP A 2 -48.83 9.52 -66.18
N GLN A 3 -48.45 10.75 -65.88
CA GLN A 3 -47.08 11.24 -65.92
C GLN A 3 -46.70 11.73 -64.52
N GLU A 4 -46.59 10.84 -63.52
CA GLU A 4 -46.20 11.29 -62.18
C GLU A 4 -45.24 10.38 -61.40
N GLN A 5 -44.58 9.42 -62.07
CA GLN A 5 -43.46 8.69 -61.48
C GLN A 5 -42.12 9.13 -62.08
N ARG A 6 -41.76 10.40 -61.89
CA ARG A 6 -40.41 10.90 -62.16
C ARG A 6 -39.55 10.65 -60.91
N GLY A 7 -38.57 9.75 -61.04
CA GLY A 7 -37.73 9.16 -59.98
C GLY A 7 -37.52 10.00 -58.73
N LYS A 8 -37.98 9.49 -57.58
CA LYS A 8 -37.67 10.04 -56.25
C LYS A 8 -36.16 9.94 -56.03
N LYS A 9 -35.45 11.06 -56.12
CA LYS A 9 -34.04 11.15 -55.69
C LYS A 9 -33.95 10.72 -54.22
N LEU A 10 -33.31 9.58 -53.98
CA LEU A 10 -33.06 9.08 -52.63
C LEU A 10 -32.00 9.97 -51.99
N TYR A 11 -32.38 10.73 -50.98
CA TYR A 11 -31.43 11.46 -50.14
C TYR A 11 -31.06 10.58 -48.95
N SER A 12 -29.84 10.75 -48.40
CA SER A 12 -29.39 10.03 -47.19
C SER A 12 -30.13 10.47 -45.92
N TYR A 13 -30.99 11.49 -46.00
CA TYR A 13 -31.78 12.06 -44.92
C TYR A 13 -33.16 12.49 -45.42
N PRO A 14 -34.20 12.50 -44.56
CA PRO A 14 -35.53 12.93 -44.94
C PRO A 14 -35.56 14.44 -45.23
N ILE A 15 -36.37 14.84 -46.21
CA ILE A 15 -36.61 16.27 -46.48
C ILE A 15 -37.83 16.71 -45.68
N LEU A 16 -37.60 17.57 -44.70
CA LEU A 16 -38.61 18.07 -43.77
C LEU A 16 -39.58 19.05 -44.45
N LYS A 17 -40.79 19.16 -43.90
CA LYS A 17 -41.76 20.20 -44.24
C LYS A 17 -41.38 21.53 -43.57
N LEU A 18 -41.91 22.65 -44.08
CA LEU A 18 -41.56 23.98 -43.56
C LEU A 18 -41.85 24.14 -42.06
N HIS A 19 -43.03 23.73 -41.61
CA HIS A 19 -43.40 23.78 -40.19
C HIS A 19 -42.50 22.89 -39.30
N GLU A 20 -42.06 21.72 -39.80
CA GLU A 20 -41.15 20.83 -39.08
C GLU A 20 -39.76 21.47 -38.93
N ILE A 21 -39.30 22.17 -39.97
CA ILE A 21 -38.06 22.95 -39.93
C ILE A 21 -38.18 24.08 -38.90
N VAL A 22 -39.26 24.87 -38.92
CA VAL A 22 -39.46 25.94 -37.94
C VAL A 22 -39.51 25.39 -36.51
N ALA A 23 -40.23 24.30 -36.28
CA ALA A 23 -40.29 23.65 -34.97
C ALA A 23 -38.90 23.19 -34.49
N SER A 24 -38.12 22.61 -35.39
CA SER A 24 -36.75 22.17 -35.10
C SER A 24 -35.82 23.35 -34.81
N LEU A 25 -35.90 24.44 -35.59
CA LEU A 25 -35.13 25.66 -35.37
C LEU A 25 -35.45 26.29 -34.00
N ARG A 26 -36.73 26.35 -33.62
CA ARG A 26 -37.15 26.82 -32.29
C ARG A 26 -36.57 25.96 -31.16
N SER A 27 -36.55 24.64 -31.33
CA SER A 27 -35.92 23.74 -30.34
C SER A 27 -34.41 23.97 -30.19
N LEU A 28 -33.75 24.50 -31.22
CA LEU A 28 -32.35 24.90 -31.20
C LEU A 28 -32.13 26.36 -30.76
N ASN A 29 -33.17 27.00 -30.19
CA ASN A 29 -33.18 28.40 -29.77
C ASN A 29 -32.91 29.42 -30.91
N ILE A 30 -33.26 29.05 -32.15
CA ILE A 30 -33.18 29.91 -33.33
C ILE A 30 -34.55 30.52 -33.57
N ALA A 31 -34.71 31.82 -33.29
CA ALA A 31 -35.97 32.53 -33.50
C ALA A 31 -36.21 32.73 -35.01
N PHE A 32 -37.25 32.09 -35.55
CA PHE A 32 -37.61 32.20 -36.98
C PHE A 32 -39.10 31.96 -37.21
N VAL A 33 -39.70 32.68 -38.16
CA VAL A 33 -41.11 32.55 -38.58
C VAL A 33 -41.20 31.79 -39.91
N GLU A 34 -42.29 31.07 -40.15
CA GLU A 34 -42.47 30.29 -41.39
C GLU A 34 -42.45 31.18 -42.65
N ASP A 35 -43.00 32.39 -42.55
CA ASP A 35 -43.03 33.35 -43.66
C ASP A 35 -41.62 33.86 -44.03
N ASP A 36 -40.71 33.96 -43.05
CA ASP A 36 -39.30 34.30 -43.28
C ASP A 36 -38.57 33.18 -44.05
N LEU A 37 -39.03 31.92 -43.94
CA LEU A 37 -38.46 30.81 -44.73
C LEU A 37 -38.96 30.87 -46.18
N ARG A 38 -40.20 31.33 -46.38
CA ARG A 38 -40.80 31.46 -47.71
C ARG A 38 -40.16 32.59 -48.51
N SER A 39 -39.82 33.69 -47.84
CA SER A 39 -39.16 34.84 -48.46
C SER A 39 -37.72 34.56 -48.93
N CYS A 40 -37.13 33.43 -48.51
CA CYS A 40 -35.78 32.97 -48.92
C CYS A 40 -34.73 34.08 -48.84
N GLN A 41 -34.74 34.89 -47.80
CA GLN A 41 -33.78 36.00 -47.68
C GLN A 41 -32.36 35.48 -47.40
N PRO A 42 -31.34 35.88 -48.21
CA PRO A 42 -29.95 35.44 -48.03
C PRO A 42 -29.40 35.68 -46.63
N ASP A 43 -29.65 36.87 -46.07
CA ASP A 43 -29.17 37.24 -44.73
C ASP A 43 -29.80 36.39 -43.62
N ALA A 44 -31.06 36.01 -43.81
CA ALA A 44 -31.79 35.18 -42.86
C ALA A 44 -31.25 33.74 -42.86
N LEU A 45 -30.96 33.19 -44.05
CA LEU A 45 -30.28 31.90 -44.18
C LEU A 45 -28.91 31.92 -43.52
N ARG A 46 -28.14 32.98 -43.80
CA ARG A 46 -26.79 33.13 -43.27
C ARG A 46 -26.78 33.07 -41.75
N LYS A 47 -27.66 33.82 -41.08
CA LYS A 47 -27.81 33.80 -39.61
C LYS A 47 -28.11 32.39 -39.08
N ILE A 48 -29.02 31.66 -39.74
CA ILE A 48 -29.32 30.27 -39.36
C ILE A 48 -28.07 29.38 -39.51
N LEU A 49 -27.38 29.48 -40.65
CA LEU A 49 -26.19 28.66 -40.92
C LEU A 49 -25.04 28.98 -39.96
N GLU A 50 -24.82 30.26 -39.62
CA GLU A 50 -23.85 30.68 -38.60
C GLU A 50 -24.18 30.10 -37.22
N GLU A 51 -25.46 30.05 -36.85
CA GLU A 51 -25.88 29.44 -35.59
C GLU A 51 -25.68 27.91 -35.58
N PHE A 52 -25.91 27.24 -36.72
CA PHE A 52 -25.54 25.83 -36.87
C PHE A 52 -24.03 25.62 -36.75
N ILE A 53 -23.19 26.48 -37.34
CA ILE A 53 -21.73 26.40 -37.21
C ILE A 53 -21.32 26.57 -35.74
N ARG A 54 -21.84 27.60 -35.06
CA ARG A 54 -21.54 27.85 -33.64
C ARG A 54 -21.93 26.65 -32.78
N ASN A 55 -23.14 26.15 -32.92
CA ASN A 55 -23.64 25.04 -32.11
C ASN A 55 -22.98 23.70 -32.45
N THR A 56 -22.54 23.50 -33.69
CA THR A 56 -21.95 22.23 -34.12
C THR A 56 -20.44 22.15 -33.98
N MET A 57 -19.75 23.23 -34.34
CA MET A 57 -18.30 23.29 -34.44
C MET A 57 -17.67 24.16 -33.36
N GLY A 58 -18.46 24.95 -32.62
CA GLY A 58 -17.94 25.88 -31.62
C GLY A 58 -17.27 27.13 -32.20
N ILE A 59 -17.40 27.36 -33.52
CA ILE A 59 -16.71 28.45 -34.22
C ILE A 59 -17.61 29.69 -34.27
N GLY A 60 -17.09 30.81 -33.78
CA GLY A 60 -17.78 32.10 -33.77
C GLY A 60 -17.72 32.86 -35.10
N ARG A 61 -18.59 33.86 -35.28
CA ARG A 61 -18.56 34.75 -36.46
C ARG A 61 -17.26 35.55 -36.52
N ASP A 62 -16.79 36.02 -35.38
CA ASP A 62 -15.56 36.82 -35.27
C ASP A 62 -14.33 35.98 -35.59
N GLU A 63 -14.29 34.74 -35.13
CA GLU A 63 -13.23 33.77 -35.46
C GLU A 63 -13.17 33.45 -36.95
N MET A 64 -14.32 33.30 -37.62
CA MET A 64 -14.36 33.11 -39.08
C MET A 64 -13.90 34.35 -39.85
N SER A 65 -14.06 35.54 -39.27
CA SER A 65 -13.67 36.81 -39.88
C SER A 65 -12.18 37.11 -39.72
N GLN A 66 -11.50 36.42 -38.79
CA GLN A 66 -10.06 36.58 -38.57
C GLN A 66 -9.26 35.84 -39.65
N PRO A 67 -8.31 36.51 -40.31
CA PRO A 67 -7.39 35.83 -41.23
C PRO A 67 -6.49 34.86 -40.48
N ALA A 68 -6.14 33.73 -41.11
CA ALA A 68 -5.14 32.83 -40.55
C ALA A 68 -3.78 33.55 -40.44
N LEU A 69 -3.12 33.42 -39.28
CA LEU A 69 -1.85 34.09 -38.95
C LEU A 69 -0.76 33.91 -40.03
N VAL A 70 -0.75 32.76 -40.69
CA VAL A 70 0.22 32.40 -41.75
C VAL A 70 0.07 33.25 -43.02
N GLY A 71 -1.14 33.72 -43.33
CA GLY A 71 -1.44 34.50 -44.55
C GLY A 71 -1.45 36.01 -44.33
N LEU A 72 -1.19 36.49 -43.11
CA LEU A 72 -1.25 37.92 -42.78
C LEU A 72 -0.19 38.75 -43.53
N SER A 73 0.97 38.16 -43.81
CA SER A 73 2.04 38.81 -44.59
C SER A 73 1.72 38.92 -46.08
N GLU A 74 0.87 38.04 -46.61
CA GLU A 74 0.46 38.02 -48.02
C GLU A 74 -0.77 38.89 -48.29
N LEU A 75 -1.57 39.19 -47.26
CA LEU A 75 -2.72 40.10 -47.29
C LEU A 75 -2.25 41.56 -47.38
N THR A 76 -1.61 41.88 -48.50
CA THR A 76 -1.36 43.25 -48.90
C THR A 76 -2.69 43.88 -49.31
N VAL A 77 -3.01 45.02 -48.69
CA VAL A 77 -4.19 45.87 -48.92
C VAL A 77 -5.47 45.46 -48.16
N GLN A 78 -6.02 46.44 -47.43
CA GLN A 78 -7.32 46.45 -46.75
C GLN A 78 -8.51 46.00 -47.63
N LEU A 79 -8.32 45.85 -48.94
CA LEU A 79 -9.31 45.47 -49.94
C LEU A 79 -9.89 44.06 -49.73
N HIS A 80 -9.12 43.14 -49.11
CA HIS A 80 -9.54 41.74 -48.93
C HIS A 80 -10.09 41.42 -47.53
N SER A 81 -10.14 42.41 -46.63
CA SER A 81 -10.60 42.24 -45.25
C SER A 81 -12.00 41.62 -45.15
N GLY A 82 -12.93 42.01 -46.04
CA GLY A 82 -14.26 41.40 -46.13
C GLY A 82 -14.31 40.04 -46.83
N SER A 83 -13.47 39.81 -47.84
CA SER A 83 -13.50 38.59 -48.65
C SER A 83 -12.98 37.36 -47.91
N VAL A 84 -11.99 37.53 -47.01
CA VAL A 84 -11.44 36.44 -46.21
C VAL A 84 -12.52 35.81 -45.32
N GLY A 85 -13.31 36.64 -44.63
CA GLY A 85 -14.41 36.17 -43.79
C GLY A 85 -15.46 35.40 -44.58
N GLU A 86 -15.82 35.87 -45.78
CA GLU A 86 -16.79 35.19 -46.67
C GLU A 86 -16.26 33.82 -47.14
N ILE A 87 -14.99 33.73 -47.54
CA ILE A 87 -14.38 32.48 -47.99
C ILE A 87 -14.30 31.49 -46.82
N THR A 88 -13.91 31.95 -45.63
CA THR A 88 -13.84 31.12 -44.42
C THR A 88 -15.22 30.62 -44.01
N TYR A 89 -16.23 31.50 -44.02
CA TYR A 89 -17.63 31.13 -43.80
C TYR A 89 -18.06 30.03 -44.77
N PHE A 90 -17.89 30.25 -46.08
CA PHE A 90 -18.30 29.29 -47.09
C PHE A 90 -17.60 27.95 -46.96
N ARG A 91 -16.28 27.94 -46.71
CA ARG A 91 -15.51 26.70 -46.49
C ARG A 91 -16.00 25.96 -45.23
N THR A 92 -16.29 26.68 -44.16
CA THR A 92 -16.74 26.12 -42.89
C THR A 92 -18.12 25.47 -43.04
N ILE A 93 -19.09 26.19 -43.61
CA ILE A 93 -20.44 25.62 -43.81
C ILE A 93 -20.43 24.49 -44.84
N SER A 94 -19.59 24.56 -45.88
CA SER A 94 -19.44 23.47 -46.86
C SER A 94 -18.94 22.19 -46.19
N ARG A 95 -17.98 22.31 -45.27
CA ARG A 95 -17.47 21.18 -44.50
C ARG A 95 -18.55 20.58 -43.61
N LEU A 96 -19.30 21.41 -42.89
CA LEU A 96 -20.40 20.96 -42.04
C LEU A 96 -21.54 20.30 -42.84
N LEU A 97 -21.88 20.85 -44.01
CA LEU A 97 -22.90 20.25 -44.87
C LEU A 97 -22.43 18.94 -45.48
N ALA A 98 -21.14 18.84 -45.85
CA ALA A 98 -20.57 17.59 -46.35
C ALA A 98 -20.60 16.48 -45.31
N THR A 99 -20.36 16.78 -44.03
CA THR A 99 -20.51 15.80 -42.93
C THR A 99 -21.96 15.45 -42.66
N ALA A 100 -22.88 16.40 -42.84
CA ALA A 100 -24.34 16.17 -42.80
C ALA A 100 -24.88 15.40 -44.03
N GLY A 101 -24.06 15.14 -45.05
CA GLY A 101 -24.42 14.38 -46.25
C GLY A 101 -24.82 15.21 -47.48
N LEU A 102 -24.76 16.54 -47.40
CA LEU A 102 -24.95 17.46 -48.54
C LEU A 102 -23.59 17.92 -49.06
N ARG A 103 -23.11 17.29 -50.14
CA ARG A 103 -21.78 17.59 -50.73
C ARG A 103 -21.82 18.61 -51.88
N ASP A 104 -23.00 18.93 -52.39
CA ASP A 104 -23.20 19.76 -53.58
C ASP A 104 -23.54 21.23 -53.25
N PHE A 105 -23.02 21.78 -52.15
CA PHE A 105 -23.25 23.17 -51.73
C PHE A 105 -22.51 24.17 -52.64
N ARG A 106 -23.18 25.26 -53.02
CA ARG A 106 -22.65 26.29 -53.95
C ARG A 106 -22.89 27.70 -53.42
N TRP A 107 -22.14 28.67 -53.95
CA TRP A 107 -22.34 30.09 -53.63
C TRP A 107 -23.75 30.60 -53.95
N ASP A 108 -24.38 30.06 -54.99
CA ASP A 108 -25.79 30.36 -55.31
C ASP A 108 -26.73 30.00 -54.15
N ASP A 109 -26.40 28.98 -53.35
CA ASP A 109 -27.23 28.60 -52.21
C ASP A 109 -27.14 29.63 -51.06
N VAL A 110 -26.11 30.48 -51.04
CA VAL A 110 -25.94 31.57 -50.07
C VAL A 110 -26.58 32.86 -50.60
N TYR A 111 -26.24 33.27 -51.83
CA TYR A 111 -26.64 34.58 -52.36
C TYR A 111 -27.96 34.57 -53.12
N LYS A 112 -28.38 33.42 -53.68
CA LYS A 112 -29.62 33.27 -54.44
C LYS A 112 -30.38 32.00 -54.03
N PRO A 113 -30.71 31.86 -52.73
CA PRO A 113 -31.32 30.65 -52.24
C PRO A 113 -32.69 30.42 -52.88
N THR A 114 -32.94 29.18 -53.30
CA THR A 114 -34.28 28.74 -53.72
C THR A 114 -34.94 27.97 -52.59
N LEU A 115 -36.24 28.10 -52.40
CA LEU A 115 -36.98 27.41 -51.32
C LEU A 115 -36.71 25.90 -51.29
N LYS A 116 -36.57 25.27 -52.47
CA LYS A 116 -36.23 23.85 -52.61
C LYS A 116 -34.84 23.52 -52.06
N ARG A 117 -33.83 24.36 -52.35
CA ARG A 117 -32.45 24.18 -51.84
C ARG A 117 -32.36 24.51 -50.36
N TYR A 118 -32.99 25.61 -49.95
CA TYR A 118 -33.12 26.06 -48.57
C TYR A 118 -33.61 24.93 -47.66
N ARG A 119 -34.74 24.32 -48.03
CA ARG A 119 -35.34 23.19 -47.31
C ARG A 119 -34.41 21.98 -47.24
N ARG A 120 -33.69 21.67 -48.32
CA ARG A 120 -32.75 20.54 -48.37
C ARG A 120 -31.53 20.76 -47.47
N ILE A 121 -30.99 21.98 -47.44
CA ILE A 121 -29.85 22.37 -46.59
C ILE A 121 -30.25 22.26 -45.11
N LEU A 122 -31.36 22.87 -44.72
CA LEU A 122 -31.82 22.83 -43.34
C LEU A 122 -32.20 21.43 -42.89
N SER A 123 -32.84 20.63 -43.75
CA SER A 123 -33.16 19.23 -43.41
C SER A 123 -31.89 18.40 -43.14
N ALA A 124 -30.82 18.63 -43.90
CA ALA A 124 -29.54 17.96 -43.67
C ALA A 124 -28.95 18.33 -42.32
N LEU A 125 -28.90 19.63 -42.01
CA LEU A 125 -28.35 20.15 -40.76
C LEU A 125 -29.16 19.70 -39.54
N ILE A 126 -30.49 19.78 -39.60
CA ILE A 126 -31.37 19.34 -38.51
C ILE A 126 -31.22 17.84 -38.26
N ASN A 127 -31.15 17.03 -39.31
CA ASN A 127 -30.94 15.59 -39.17
C ASN A 127 -29.58 15.29 -38.52
N PHE A 128 -28.53 15.99 -38.95
CA PHE A 128 -27.19 15.85 -38.38
C PHE A 128 -27.12 16.28 -36.91
N THR A 129 -27.70 17.43 -36.55
CA THR A 129 -27.70 17.91 -35.16
C THR A 129 -28.47 16.97 -34.24
N ARG A 130 -29.62 16.45 -34.68
CA ARG A 130 -30.39 15.45 -33.92
C ARG A 130 -29.58 14.17 -33.70
N PHE A 131 -28.98 13.63 -34.75
CA PHE A 131 -28.12 12.45 -34.65
C PHE A 131 -26.96 12.68 -33.67
N ARG A 132 -26.32 13.86 -33.73
CA ARG A 132 -25.25 14.23 -32.82
C ARG A 132 -25.72 14.30 -31.37
N TYR A 133 -26.88 14.90 -31.09
CA TYR A 133 -27.44 14.96 -29.73
C TYR A 133 -27.72 13.58 -29.15
N GLU A 134 -28.34 12.69 -29.93
CA GLU A 134 -28.62 11.31 -29.49
C GLU A 134 -27.33 10.54 -29.16
N ARG A 135 -26.25 10.79 -29.91
CA ARG A 135 -24.94 10.17 -29.65
C ARG A 135 -24.18 10.83 -28.50
N TRP A 136 -24.27 12.15 -28.37
CA TRP A 136 -23.63 12.90 -27.29
C TRP A 136 -24.13 12.45 -25.91
N ALA A 137 -25.43 12.22 -25.77
CA ALA A 137 -26.00 11.67 -24.53
C ALA A 137 -25.38 10.31 -24.13
N ARG A 138 -25.05 9.46 -25.11
CA ARG A 138 -24.36 8.18 -24.86
C ARG A 138 -22.89 8.38 -24.51
N VAL A 139 -22.21 9.37 -25.11
CA VAL A 139 -20.82 9.71 -24.77
C VAL A 139 -20.73 10.24 -23.34
N GLY A 140 -21.63 11.14 -22.93
CA GLY A 140 -21.67 11.67 -21.56
C GLY A 140 -21.82 10.57 -20.49
N GLN A 141 -22.66 9.56 -20.74
CA GLN A 141 -22.77 8.40 -19.84
C GLN A 141 -21.46 7.62 -19.70
N ASN A 142 -20.64 7.57 -20.75
CA ASN A 142 -19.34 6.91 -20.69
C ASN A 142 -18.31 7.79 -19.98
N GLU A 143 -18.35 9.11 -20.14
CA GLU A 143 -17.50 10.03 -19.37
C GLU A 143 -17.77 9.92 -17.87
N ASP A 144 -19.03 9.91 -17.44
CA ASP A 144 -19.39 9.73 -16.03
C ASP A 144 -18.87 8.40 -15.47
N LYS A 145 -18.99 7.31 -16.25
CA LYS A 145 -18.44 6.00 -15.88
C LYS A 145 -16.92 6.03 -15.78
N LEU A 146 -16.23 6.68 -16.71
CA LEU A 146 -14.77 6.80 -16.67
C LEU A 146 -14.30 7.58 -15.45
N VAL A 147 -14.99 8.67 -15.09
CA VAL A 147 -14.69 9.45 -13.88
C VAL A 147 -14.86 8.58 -12.63
N ARG A 148 -15.96 7.82 -12.52
CA ARG A 148 -16.20 6.92 -11.39
C ARG A 148 -15.13 5.83 -11.28
N ILE A 149 -14.87 5.10 -12.37
CA ILE A 149 -13.85 4.03 -12.39
C ILE A 149 -12.47 4.58 -12.03
N ARG A 150 -12.12 5.78 -12.50
CA ARG A 150 -10.84 6.41 -12.15
C ARG A 150 -10.75 6.73 -10.66
N ALA A 151 -11.85 7.21 -10.05
CA ALA A 151 -11.90 7.47 -8.61
C ALA A 151 -11.78 6.17 -7.80
N GLU A 152 -12.53 5.12 -8.16
CA GLU A 152 -12.46 3.80 -7.52
C GLU A 152 -11.06 3.18 -7.62
N ARG A 153 -10.41 3.33 -8.79
CA ARG A 153 -9.03 2.86 -8.97
C ARG A 153 -8.07 3.61 -8.04
N GLN A 154 -8.21 4.92 -7.92
CA GLN A 154 -7.35 5.72 -7.06
C GLN A 154 -7.51 5.32 -5.58
N THR A 155 -8.74 5.14 -5.10
CA THR A 155 -8.98 4.69 -3.72
C THR A 155 -8.39 3.30 -3.47
N ALA A 156 -8.55 2.38 -4.43
CA ALA A 156 -7.96 1.03 -4.32
C ALA A 156 -6.42 1.05 -4.36
N GLU A 157 -5.81 1.94 -5.15
CA GLU A 157 -4.35 2.13 -5.19
C GLU A 157 -3.82 2.67 -3.85
N GLU A 158 -4.52 3.63 -3.24
CA GLU A 158 -4.21 4.17 -1.92
C GLU A 158 -4.32 3.11 -0.82
N GLU A 159 -5.41 2.33 -0.80
CA GLU A 159 -5.60 1.20 0.12
C GLU A 159 -4.54 0.10 -0.07
N ASN A 160 -4.16 -0.20 -1.31
CA ASN A 160 -3.11 -1.19 -1.56
C ASN A 160 -1.76 -0.70 -1.02
N ALA A 161 -1.46 0.59 -1.18
CA ALA A 161 -0.23 1.18 -0.66
C ALA A 161 -0.17 1.17 0.87
N THR A 162 -1.29 1.42 1.56
CA THR A 162 -1.35 1.35 3.03
C THR A 162 -1.18 -0.09 3.52
N LEU A 163 -1.89 -1.06 2.92
CA LEU A 163 -1.77 -2.48 3.26
C LEU A 163 -0.35 -3.01 3.03
N ARG A 164 0.32 -2.59 1.95
CA ARG A 164 1.72 -2.96 1.69
C ARG A 164 2.67 -2.46 2.77
N ARG A 165 2.47 -1.24 3.28
CA ARG A 165 3.28 -0.71 4.39
C ARG A 165 3.06 -1.50 5.67
N GLN A 166 1.80 -1.74 6.03
CA GLN A 166 1.45 -2.57 7.19
C GLN A 166 2.04 -3.98 7.12
N LEU A 167 2.07 -4.58 5.92
CA LEU A 167 2.65 -5.89 5.72
C LEU A 167 4.17 -5.88 5.97
N VAL A 168 4.89 -4.85 5.52
CA VAL A 168 6.33 -4.69 5.79
C VAL A 168 6.59 -4.51 7.29
N ASP A 169 5.79 -3.68 7.97
CA ASP A 169 5.93 -3.45 9.40
C ASP A 169 5.72 -4.76 10.19
N LEU A 170 4.66 -5.51 9.88
CA LEU A 170 4.37 -6.80 10.52
C LEU A 170 5.45 -7.85 10.23
N GLN A 171 6.04 -7.88 9.03
CA GLN A 171 7.15 -8.78 8.73
C GLN A 171 8.39 -8.43 9.53
N SER A 172 8.67 -7.13 9.73
CA SER A 172 9.77 -6.68 10.58
C SER A 172 9.54 -7.10 12.04
N GLU A 173 8.34 -6.88 12.57
CA GLU A 173 7.97 -7.29 13.94
C GLU A 173 8.10 -8.80 14.12
N GLN A 174 7.57 -9.59 13.17
CA GLN A 174 7.67 -11.05 13.20
C GLN A 174 9.14 -11.52 13.20
N SER A 175 10.01 -10.89 12.43
CA SER A 175 11.44 -11.25 12.39
C SER A 175 12.13 -10.96 13.74
N ALA A 176 11.85 -9.82 14.35
CA ALA A 176 12.40 -9.46 15.65
C ALA A 176 11.88 -10.37 16.78
N GLU A 177 10.59 -10.74 16.74
CA GLU A 177 10.00 -11.67 17.70
C GLU A 177 10.59 -13.08 17.55
N ALA A 178 10.81 -13.55 16.32
CA ALA A 178 11.44 -14.84 16.07
C ALA A 178 12.88 -14.89 16.60
N GLU A 179 13.66 -13.82 16.43
CA GLU A 179 15.01 -13.71 17.00
C GLU A 179 14.98 -13.69 18.54
N ALA A 180 14.06 -12.92 19.13
CA ALA A 180 13.91 -12.88 20.59
C ALA A 180 13.50 -14.24 21.17
N LEU A 181 12.59 -14.95 20.49
CA LEU A 181 12.17 -16.29 20.88
C LEU A 181 13.33 -17.28 20.81
N GLN A 182 14.13 -17.25 19.74
CA GLN A 182 15.29 -18.12 19.61
C GLN A 182 16.31 -17.88 20.73
N ASN A 183 16.61 -16.61 21.04
CA ASN A 183 17.52 -16.26 22.14
C ASN A 183 17.00 -16.77 23.50
N ALA A 184 15.69 -16.64 23.76
CA ALA A 184 15.08 -17.14 25.00
C ALA A 184 15.11 -18.67 25.08
N MET A 185 14.92 -19.37 23.96
CA MET A 185 15.07 -20.83 23.89
C MET A 185 16.50 -21.28 24.18
N ASP A 186 17.49 -20.59 23.59
CA ASP A 186 18.91 -20.89 23.80
C ASP A 186 19.32 -20.63 25.26
N GLU A 187 18.86 -19.53 25.87
CA GLU A 187 19.08 -19.24 27.29
C GLU A 187 18.44 -20.28 28.20
N SER A 188 17.19 -20.68 27.91
CA SER A 188 16.50 -21.73 28.66
C SER A 188 17.24 -23.06 28.60
N SER A 189 17.75 -23.46 27.42
CA SER A 189 18.54 -24.67 27.25
C SER A 189 19.85 -24.61 28.05
N ALA A 190 20.54 -23.46 28.03
CA ALA A 190 21.78 -23.27 28.79
C ALA A 190 21.54 -23.36 30.31
N LEU A 191 20.44 -22.77 30.80
CA LEU A 191 20.05 -22.85 32.20
C LEU A 191 19.66 -24.28 32.62
N GLU A 192 18.99 -25.04 31.74
CA GLU A 192 18.68 -26.46 31.99
C GLU A 192 19.97 -27.29 32.14
N ASP A 193 20.95 -27.08 31.26
CA ASP A 193 22.27 -27.72 31.36
C ASP A 193 22.99 -27.33 32.65
N GLU A 194 22.97 -26.05 33.02
CA GLU A 194 23.57 -25.57 34.27
C GLU A 194 22.91 -26.22 35.50
N ILE A 195 21.57 -26.24 35.56
CA ILE A 195 20.80 -26.89 36.62
C ILE A 195 21.18 -28.37 36.72
N TYR A 196 21.30 -29.07 35.59
CA TYR A 196 21.70 -30.47 35.57
C TYR A 196 23.11 -30.69 36.16
N THR A 197 24.07 -29.84 35.79
CA THR A 197 25.44 -29.93 36.32
C THR A 197 25.50 -29.61 37.81
N LEU A 198 24.77 -28.59 38.28
CA LEU A 198 24.68 -28.20 39.68
C LEU A 198 24.02 -29.30 40.52
N ASN A 199 22.96 -29.93 40.01
CA ASN A 199 22.31 -31.06 40.68
C ASN A 199 23.26 -32.26 40.85
N LYS A 200 24.05 -32.59 39.82
CA LYS A 200 25.11 -33.62 39.93
C LYS A 200 26.13 -33.26 41.01
N ARG A 201 26.63 -32.02 41.00
CA ARG A 201 27.59 -31.54 42.00
C ARG A 201 26.99 -31.57 43.41
N GLN A 202 25.74 -31.16 43.56
CA GLN A 202 25.03 -31.20 44.84
C GLN A 202 24.90 -32.65 45.35
N ALA A 203 24.60 -33.62 44.49
CA ALA A 203 24.53 -35.03 44.87
C ALA A 203 25.88 -35.57 45.38
N VAL A 204 26.99 -35.23 44.68
CA VAL A 204 28.36 -35.61 45.11
C VAL A 204 28.68 -35.00 46.48
N VAL A 205 28.50 -33.69 46.65
CA VAL A 205 28.79 -33.00 47.91
C VAL A 205 27.92 -33.54 49.06
N ARG A 206 26.65 -33.88 48.80
CA ARG A 206 25.78 -34.52 49.81
C ARG A 206 26.33 -35.88 50.23
N HIS A 207 26.77 -36.71 49.28
CA HIS A 207 27.36 -38.01 49.57
C HIS A 207 28.64 -37.88 50.42
N GLU A 208 29.56 -36.99 50.01
CA GLU A 208 30.77 -36.69 50.77
C GLU A 208 30.47 -36.19 52.20
N ASN A 209 29.49 -35.29 52.34
CA ASN A 209 29.09 -34.77 53.65
C ASN A 209 28.51 -35.87 54.56
N THR A 210 27.72 -36.79 54.01
CA THR A 210 27.24 -37.96 54.77
C THR A 210 28.39 -38.89 55.19
N GLY A 211 29.38 -39.11 54.33
CA GLY A 211 30.57 -39.89 54.64
C GLY A 211 31.41 -39.26 55.76
N LEU A 212 31.68 -37.95 55.66
CA LEU A 212 32.41 -37.20 56.69
C LEU A 212 31.66 -37.20 58.04
N LYS A 213 30.33 -37.09 58.04
CA LYS A 213 29.53 -37.20 59.28
C LYS A 213 29.66 -38.59 59.92
N ALA A 214 29.66 -39.66 59.12
CA ALA A 214 29.86 -41.02 59.61
C ALA A 214 31.26 -41.20 60.21
N GLN A 215 32.31 -40.72 59.52
CA GLN A 215 33.68 -40.74 60.03
C GLN A 215 33.82 -39.95 61.33
N CYS A 216 33.23 -38.75 61.42
CA CYS A 216 33.20 -37.97 62.65
C CYS A 216 32.48 -38.69 63.80
N SER A 217 31.41 -39.43 63.52
CA SER A 217 30.74 -40.26 64.53
C SER A 217 31.65 -41.38 65.00
N HIS A 218 32.25 -42.13 64.07
CA HIS A 218 33.18 -43.22 64.38
C HIS A 218 34.36 -42.75 65.24
N LEU A 219 35.02 -41.67 64.85
CA LEU A 219 36.13 -41.09 65.61
C LEU A 219 35.71 -40.60 67.00
N ARG A 220 34.47 -40.10 67.16
CA ARG A 220 33.94 -39.75 68.49
C ARG A 220 33.73 -40.98 69.36
N ASP A 221 33.19 -42.05 68.80
CA ASP A 221 32.96 -43.30 69.53
C ASP A 221 34.31 -43.94 69.93
N GLU A 222 35.29 -43.97 69.02
CA GLU A 222 36.66 -44.38 69.32
C GLU A 222 37.29 -43.51 70.41
N TYR A 223 37.19 -42.19 70.32
CA TYR A 223 37.70 -41.28 71.35
C TYR A 223 37.05 -41.52 72.71
N ALA A 224 35.74 -41.79 72.75
CA ALA A 224 35.02 -42.13 73.97
C ALA A 224 35.52 -43.46 74.57
N SER A 225 35.74 -44.48 73.75
CA SER A 225 36.29 -45.78 74.19
C SER A 225 37.71 -45.64 74.76
N LEU A 226 38.61 -44.97 74.04
CA LEU A 226 39.98 -44.70 74.50
C LEU A 226 39.99 -43.91 75.82
N ARG A 227 39.05 -42.97 75.99
CA ARG A 227 38.91 -42.22 77.23
C ARG A 227 38.49 -43.12 78.41
N ILE A 228 37.61 -44.09 78.18
CA ILE A 228 37.24 -45.11 79.17
C ILE A 228 38.47 -45.97 79.48
N ASP A 229 39.16 -46.50 78.47
CA ASP A 229 40.37 -47.32 78.64
C ASP A 229 41.46 -46.59 79.44
N ILE A 230 41.70 -45.31 79.15
CA ILE A 230 42.63 -44.47 79.93
C ILE A 230 42.19 -44.35 81.38
N SER A 231 40.88 -44.18 81.63
CA SER A 231 40.36 -44.07 83.00
C SER A 231 40.50 -45.39 83.78
N GLU A 232 40.27 -46.53 83.13
CA GLU A 232 40.46 -47.87 83.70
C GLU A 232 41.94 -48.16 83.95
N ALA A 233 42.81 -47.84 82.99
CA ALA A 233 44.25 -47.95 83.13
C ALA A 233 44.74 -47.11 84.32
N LYS A 234 44.31 -45.84 84.45
CA LYS A 234 44.63 -45.00 85.61
C LYS A 234 44.13 -45.62 86.92
N ALA A 235 42.92 -46.14 86.96
CA ALA A 235 42.38 -46.82 88.14
C ALA A 235 43.22 -48.08 88.49
N SER A 236 43.67 -48.83 87.48
CA SER A 236 44.54 -49.99 87.66
C SER A 236 45.93 -49.60 88.17
N VAL A 237 46.51 -48.51 87.67
CA VAL A 237 47.77 -47.93 88.15
C VAL A 237 47.64 -47.55 89.62
N ASN A 238 46.61 -46.79 89.99
CA ASN A 238 46.34 -46.44 91.40
C ASN A 238 46.18 -47.69 92.29
N LYS A 239 45.54 -48.75 91.77
CA LYS A 239 45.39 -50.04 92.48
C LYS A 239 46.71 -50.80 92.62
N LEU A 240 47.62 -50.69 91.64
CA LEU A 240 48.96 -51.29 91.71
C LEU A 240 49.89 -50.46 92.61
N GLU A 241 49.83 -49.13 92.53
CA GLU A 241 50.56 -48.22 93.42
C GLU A 241 50.19 -48.46 94.90
N SER A 242 48.90 -48.62 95.21
CA SER A 242 48.47 -49.00 96.56
C SER A 242 48.91 -50.40 97.01
N LYS A 243 49.26 -51.31 96.08
CA LYS A 243 49.91 -52.60 96.38
C LYS A 243 51.43 -52.49 96.56
N ILE A 244 52.08 -51.53 95.88
CA ILE A 244 53.52 -51.27 96.02
C ILE A 244 53.84 -50.60 97.37
N VAL A 245 52.90 -49.84 97.95
CA VAL A 245 53.04 -49.23 99.29
C VAL A 245 52.64 -50.20 100.41
N ASN A 246 53.01 -51.49 100.30
CA ASN A 246 52.93 -52.44 101.41
C ASN A 246 54.12 -53.42 101.39
N SER A 247 55.29 -52.87 101.79
CA SER A 247 56.45 -53.57 102.39
C SER A 247 57.33 -54.47 101.50
N PRO A 248 58.62 -54.10 101.37
CA PRO A 248 59.68 -55.05 101.69
C PRO A 248 60.88 -54.39 102.41
N ALA A 249 60.74 -54.14 103.72
CA ALA A 249 61.89 -53.95 104.63
C ALA A 249 62.28 -55.25 105.37
N ARG A 250 61.76 -56.41 104.94
CA ARG A 250 61.90 -57.71 105.64
C ARG A 250 62.81 -58.74 104.97
N PHE A 251 63.55 -58.39 103.93
CA PHE A 251 64.55 -59.28 103.35
C PHE A 251 65.85 -58.53 103.09
N LYS A 252 66.68 -58.43 104.12
CA LYS A 252 68.15 -58.51 104.08
C LYS A 252 68.72 -58.26 105.48
N SER A 253 68.58 -59.26 106.34
CA SER A 253 69.49 -59.49 107.44
C SER A 253 69.78 -60.98 107.50
N VAL A 254 71.01 -61.36 107.14
CA VAL A 254 71.89 -62.25 107.93
C VAL A 254 73.33 -62.07 107.38
N PRO A 255 74.36 -62.03 108.25
CA PRO A 255 75.68 -61.48 107.97
C PRO A 255 76.78 -62.56 107.82
N SER A 256 77.91 -62.22 107.21
CA SER A 256 79.25 -62.28 107.83
C SER A 256 80.39 -62.30 106.80
N ASP A 257 81.34 -61.42 107.08
CA ASP A 257 82.78 -61.68 107.07
C ASP A 257 83.62 -61.39 105.82
N ARG A 258 84.73 -60.72 106.14
CA ARG A 258 86.01 -60.56 105.43
C ARG A 258 86.21 -59.37 104.50
N THR A 259 86.93 -58.39 105.09
CA THR A 259 88.19 -57.79 104.61
C THR A 259 88.16 -57.09 103.25
N ASN A 260 88.75 -55.93 102.99
CA ASN A 260 89.65 -55.00 103.65
C ASN A 260 89.98 -53.96 102.54
N VAL A 261 90.63 -52.86 102.91
CA VAL A 261 91.46 -52.00 102.05
C VAL A 261 90.76 -50.84 101.31
N LEU A 262 90.74 -49.71 102.04
CA LEU A 262 91.31 -48.41 101.66
C LEU A 262 90.76 -47.70 100.39
N SER A 263 89.92 -46.67 100.53
CA SER A 263 90.32 -45.25 100.74
C SER A 263 90.25 -44.42 99.43
N PRO A 264 90.27 -43.07 99.44
CA PRO A 264 89.07 -42.29 99.15
C PRO A 264 89.33 -41.05 98.25
N ARG A 265 88.31 -40.18 98.16
CA ARG A 265 88.32 -38.78 97.69
C ARG A 265 88.31 -38.63 96.16
N THR A 266 87.66 -37.63 95.57
CA THR A 266 87.60 -36.22 95.96
C THR A 266 86.45 -35.54 95.20
N ILE A 267 85.81 -34.58 95.87
CA ILE A 267 85.14 -33.33 95.42
C ILE A 267 84.59 -33.30 93.99
#